data_AF-X1TTM0-F1
#
_entry.id   AF-X1TTM0-F1
#
_cell.length_a   1.000
_cell.length_b   1.000
_cell.length_c   1.000
_cell.angle_alpha   90.00
_cell.angle_beta   90.00
_cell.angle_gamma   90.00
#
_symmetry.space_group_name_H-M   'P 1'
#
loop_
_entity.id
_entity.type
_entity.pdbx_description
1 polymer ?
#
loop_
_entity_poly.entity_id
_entity_poly.type
_entity_poly.pdbx_seq_one_letter_code
_entity_poly.pdbx_strand_id
1 'polypeptide(L)'
;MSVTFRKFITRVGQQSEFKPLKNQLLNCLKKESENKYKNYPRLLKLMKDYWPQYQARSRISHLLKDHHEEIFSLYLNTSFHFRKGGLSFEDPEAPTPVDFKLVFKYRYNSKEIEVIEEVVKELNIETNTESILKRVFIFAISSFG
;
A
#
# COMPACT_ATOMS: atom_id res chain seq x y z
N MET A 1 -5.00 4.00 18.87
CA MET A 1 -4.56 3.69 17.50
C MET A 1 -4.67 4.97 16.68
N SER A 2 -3.93 5.13 15.58
CA SER A 2 -3.89 6.41 14.89
C SER A 2 -5.26 6.76 14.32
N VAL A 3 -5.82 7.89 14.75
CA VAL A 3 -7.00 8.54 14.16
C VAL A 3 -6.90 8.60 12.62
N THR A 4 -5.68 8.59 12.08
CA THR A 4 -5.43 8.57 10.63
C THR A 4 -5.82 7.27 9.94
N PHE A 5 -5.66 6.10 10.57
CA PHE A 5 -6.02 4.81 9.95
C PHE A 5 -7.54 4.70 9.80
N ARG A 6 -8.31 5.03 10.86
CA ARG A 6 -9.78 5.09 10.77
C ARG A 6 -10.23 6.07 9.70
N LYS A 7 -9.72 7.31 9.70
CA LYS A 7 -10.05 8.30 8.65
C LYS A 7 -9.75 7.79 7.24
N PHE A 8 -8.65 7.06 7.06
CA PHE A 8 -8.32 6.42 5.79
C PHE A 8 -9.35 5.35 5.40
N ILE A 9 -9.63 4.38 6.29
CA ILE A 9 -10.60 3.31 6.04
C ILE A 9 -11.99 3.87 5.76
N THR A 10 -12.46 4.86 6.53
CA THR A 10 -13.75 5.53 6.30
C THR A 10 -13.82 6.16 4.92
N ARG A 11 -12.80 6.92 4.49
CA ARG A 11 -12.79 7.54 3.15
C ARG A 11 -12.81 6.51 2.03
N VAL A 12 -12.00 5.45 2.15
CA VAL A 12 -11.96 4.37 1.16
C VAL A 12 -13.32 3.65 1.10
N GLY A 13 -13.92 3.37 2.25
CA GLY A 13 -15.24 2.77 2.35
C GLY A 13 -16.33 3.63 1.71
N GLN A 14 -16.34 4.93 1.98
CA GLN A 14 -17.32 5.86 1.38
C GLN A 14 -17.19 5.99 -0.14
N GLN A 15 -15.97 5.92 -0.68
CA GLN A 15 -15.73 6.12 -2.11
C GLN A 15 -15.85 4.85 -2.95
N SER A 16 -15.64 3.68 -2.35
CA SER A 16 -15.51 2.42 -3.09
C SER A 16 -16.36 1.28 -2.52
N GLU A 17 -16.92 1.43 -1.32
CA GLU A 17 -17.56 0.36 -0.55
C GLU A 17 -16.69 -0.91 -0.42
N PHE A 18 -15.36 -0.75 -0.54
CA PHE A 18 -14.39 -1.84 -0.63
C PHE A 18 -14.68 -2.85 -1.76
N LYS A 19 -15.44 -2.44 -2.78
CA LYS A 19 -15.80 -3.28 -3.92
C LYS A 19 -14.65 -3.34 -4.92
N PRO A 20 -14.25 -4.54 -5.37
CA PRO A 20 -13.26 -4.70 -6.45
C PRO A 20 -13.86 -4.41 -7.84
N LEU A 21 -15.19 -4.31 -7.94
CA LEU A 21 -15.92 -4.12 -9.19
C LEU A 21 -15.43 -2.86 -9.92
N LYS A 22 -15.18 -3.00 -11.23
CA LYS A 22 -14.72 -1.92 -12.11
C LYS A 22 -13.45 -1.19 -11.63
N ASN A 23 -12.60 -1.85 -10.84
CA ASN A 23 -11.40 -1.26 -10.24
C ASN A 23 -11.67 -0.06 -9.33
N GLN A 24 -12.87 0.09 -8.76
CA GLN A 24 -13.21 1.25 -7.92
C GLN A 24 -12.27 1.40 -6.72
N LEU A 25 -12.05 0.32 -5.95
CA LEU A 25 -11.12 0.32 -4.83
C LEU A 25 -9.68 0.63 -5.27
N LEU A 26 -9.20 0.02 -6.35
CA LEU A 26 -7.86 0.29 -6.88
C LEU A 26 -7.70 1.75 -7.32
N ASN A 27 -8.67 2.30 -8.04
CA ASN A 27 -8.65 3.68 -8.52
C ASN A 27 -8.71 4.68 -7.37
N CYS A 28 -9.50 4.38 -6.33
CA CYS A 28 -9.54 5.16 -5.09
C CYS A 28 -8.15 5.20 -4.42
N LEU A 29 -7.50 4.03 -4.28
CA LEU A 29 -6.19 3.93 -3.65
C LEU A 29 -5.06 4.57 -4.50
N LYS A 30 -5.14 4.47 -5.83
CA LYS A 30 -4.26 5.21 -6.75
C LYS A 30 -4.41 6.72 -6.58
N LYS A 31 -5.64 7.23 -6.52
CA LYS A 31 -5.87 8.66 -6.30
C LYS A 31 -5.36 9.12 -4.93
N GLU A 32 -5.53 8.31 -3.88
CA GLU A 32 -4.96 8.59 -2.55
C GLU A 32 -3.43 8.60 -2.59
N SER A 33 -2.80 7.63 -3.26
CA SER A 33 -1.34 7.59 -3.39
C SER A 33 -0.82 8.76 -4.19
N GLU A 34 -1.40 9.10 -5.34
CA GLU A 34 -1.04 10.25 -6.19
C GLU A 34 -1.14 11.58 -5.44
N ASN A 35 -2.23 11.79 -4.70
CA ASN A 35 -2.40 12.99 -3.89
C ASN A 35 -1.32 13.09 -2.82
N LYS A 36 -0.93 11.96 -2.21
CA LYS A 36 0.15 11.94 -1.23
C LYS A 36 1.53 12.02 -1.86
N TYR A 37 1.75 11.51 -3.07
CA TYR A 37 3.00 11.70 -3.82
C TYR A 37 3.29 13.17 -4.08
N LYS A 38 2.26 13.97 -4.39
CA LYS A 38 2.38 15.44 -4.51
C LYS A 38 2.78 16.10 -3.20
N ASN A 39 2.34 15.55 -2.07
CA ASN A 39 2.52 16.14 -0.73
C ASN A 39 3.71 15.57 0.05
N TYR A 40 4.23 14.40 -0.33
CA TYR A 40 5.29 13.67 0.38
C TYR A 40 6.33 13.14 -0.62
N PRO A 41 7.17 14.03 -1.19
CA PRO A 41 8.17 13.66 -2.20
C PRO A 41 9.29 12.78 -1.64
N ARG A 42 9.28 12.45 -0.35
CA ARG A 42 10.32 11.67 0.33
C ARG A 42 10.57 10.32 -0.33
N LEU A 43 9.53 9.63 -0.79
CA LEU A 43 9.67 8.36 -1.50
C LEU A 43 10.37 8.54 -2.86
N LEU A 44 9.96 9.54 -3.63
CA LEU A 44 10.63 9.87 -4.90
C LEU A 44 12.08 10.33 -4.68
N LYS A 45 12.33 11.11 -3.63
CA LYS A 45 13.67 11.53 -3.26
C LYS A 45 14.54 10.33 -2.91
N LEU A 46 14.05 9.43 -2.06
CA LEU A 46 14.74 8.18 -1.70
C LEU A 46 15.12 7.37 -2.94
N MET A 47 14.16 7.14 -3.85
CA MET A 47 14.42 6.40 -5.08
C MET A 47 15.42 7.15 -5.99
N LYS A 48 15.34 8.48 -6.08
CA LYS A 48 16.31 9.31 -6.83
C LYS A 48 17.70 9.26 -6.23
N ASP A 49 17.84 9.17 -4.91
CA ASP A 49 19.13 9.10 -4.24
C ASP A 49 19.80 7.74 -4.50
N TYR A 50 19.03 6.65 -4.63
CA TYR A 50 19.56 5.34 -5.03
C TYR A 50 19.80 5.19 -6.53
N TRP A 51 19.00 5.85 -7.37
CA TRP A 51 19.00 5.69 -8.83
C TRP A 51 20.38 5.77 -9.51
N PRO A 52 21.34 6.63 -9.12
CA PRO A 52 22.65 6.71 -9.76
C PRO A 52 23.40 5.38 -9.87
N GLN A 53 23.18 4.45 -8.93
CA GLN A 53 23.82 3.12 -8.93
C GLN A 53 23.20 2.16 -9.96
N TYR A 54 21.98 2.45 -10.43
CA TYR A 54 21.17 1.54 -11.26
C TYR A 54 20.89 2.09 -12.67
N GLN A 55 21.12 3.40 -12.89
CA GLN A 55 20.74 4.10 -14.11
C GLN A 55 21.44 3.59 -15.39
N ALA A 56 22.70 3.13 -15.29
CA ALA A 56 23.52 2.77 -16.45
C ALA A 56 22.94 1.64 -17.31
N ARG A 57 22.05 0.82 -16.74
CA ARG A 57 21.33 -0.24 -17.46
C ARG A 57 19.83 -0.23 -17.15
N SER A 58 19.31 0.91 -16.70
CA SER A 58 17.90 1.09 -16.32
C SER A 58 17.37 0.00 -15.38
N ARG A 59 18.17 -0.41 -14.39
CA ARG A 59 17.90 -1.56 -13.51
C ARG A 59 16.95 -1.22 -12.37
N ILE A 60 15.75 -0.74 -12.69
CA ILE A 60 14.75 -0.36 -11.68
C ILE A 60 14.35 -1.54 -10.78
N SER A 61 14.24 -2.75 -11.34
CA SER A 61 13.93 -3.95 -10.55
C SER A 61 15.00 -4.28 -9.52
N HIS A 62 16.28 -3.99 -9.82
CA HIS A 62 17.38 -4.25 -8.90
C HIS A 62 17.42 -3.20 -7.78
N LEU A 63 17.11 -1.94 -8.10
CA LEU A 63 16.90 -0.90 -7.07
C LEU A 63 15.79 -1.34 -6.13
N LEU A 64 14.66 -1.79 -6.67
CA LEU A 64 13.56 -2.30 -5.86
C LEU A 64 13.98 -3.52 -5.04
N LYS A 65 14.69 -4.49 -5.62
CA LYS A 65 15.21 -5.65 -4.90
C LYS A 65 16.12 -5.29 -3.73
N ASP A 66 17.06 -4.38 -3.95
CA ASP A 66 18.07 -4.03 -2.95
C ASP A 66 17.51 -3.13 -1.84
N HIS A 67 16.45 -2.36 -2.14
CA HIS A 67 15.86 -1.36 -1.22
C HIS A 67 14.37 -1.57 -0.92
N HIS A 68 13.83 -2.76 -1.19
CA HIS A 68 12.39 -3.05 -1.10
C HIS A 68 11.81 -2.72 0.28
N GLU A 69 12.49 -3.11 1.36
CA GLU A 69 11.97 -2.89 2.71
C GLU A 69 11.72 -1.40 2.99
N GLU A 70 12.67 -0.53 2.65
CA GLU A 70 12.55 0.90 2.91
C GLU A 70 11.51 1.54 1.99
N ILE A 71 11.57 1.24 0.69
CA ILE A 71 10.66 1.78 -0.32
C ILE A 71 9.22 1.41 0.01
N PHE A 72 8.92 0.11 0.20
CA PHE A 72 7.55 -0.34 0.42
C PHE A 72 7.07 -0.06 1.83
N SER A 73 7.94 -0.06 2.85
CA SER A 73 7.55 0.41 4.19
C SER A 73 7.16 1.88 4.16
N LEU A 74 7.97 2.73 3.53
CA LEU A 74 7.71 4.15 3.44
C LEU A 74 6.43 4.42 2.65
N TYR A 75 6.26 3.74 1.51
CA TYR A 75 5.06 3.84 0.70
C TYR A 75 3.79 3.42 1.46
N LEU A 76 3.75 2.20 2.00
CA LEU A 76 2.55 1.67 2.65
C LEU A 76 2.22 2.40 3.96
N ASN A 77 3.24 2.81 4.72
CA ASN A 77 3.06 3.57 5.94
C ASN A 77 2.58 5.00 5.69
N THR A 78 3.20 5.71 4.74
CA THR A 78 2.89 7.12 4.49
C THR A 78 1.59 7.26 3.70
N SER A 79 1.43 6.44 2.66
CA SER A 79 0.28 6.54 1.76
C SER A 79 -0.99 5.96 2.36
N PHE A 80 -0.90 4.88 3.14
CA PHE A 80 -2.08 4.13 3.58
C PHE A 80 -2.13 3.84 5.09
N HIS A 81 -1.19 4.38 5.86
CA HIS A 81 -1.17 4.26 7.32
C HIS A 81 -1.06 2.83 7.86
N PHE A 82 -0.53 1.90 7.06
CA PHE A 82 -0.14 0.58 7.56
C PHE A 82 1.04 0.70 8.53
N ARG A 83 1.03 -0.08 9.61
CA ARG A 83 2.09 -0.03 10.62
C ARG A 83 3.36 -0.69 10.09
N LYS A 84 4.51 -0.01 10.21
CA LYS A 84 5.81 -0.58 9.84
C LYS A 84 6.07 -1.95 10.49
N GLY A 85 5.83 -2.08 11.80
CA GLY A 85 6.01 -3.35 12.52
C GLY A 85 4.96 -4.44 12.22
N GLY A 86 3.96 -4.14 11.40
CA GLY A 86 3.03 -5.15 10.88
C GLY A 86 3.41 -5.66 9.49
N LEU A 87 4.33 -4.98 8.80
CA LEU A 87 4.78 -5.30 7.44
C LEU A 87 5.97 -6.25 7.49
N SER A 88 5.97 -7.22 6.57
CA SER A 88 7.13 -8.05 6.27
C SER A 88 7.17 -8.32 4.78
N PHE A 89 8.39 -8.47 4.27
CA PHE A 89 8.68 -8.64 2.86
C PHE A 89 9.61 -9.84 2.70
N GLU A 90 9.29 -10.74 1.76
CA GLU A 90 10.02 -11.98 1.56
C GLU A 90 10.26 -12.22 0.07
N ASP A 91 11.25 -13.06 -0.23
CA ASP A 91 11.60 -13.53 -1.57
C ASP A 91 11.76 -12.40 -2.62
N PRO A 92 12.62 -11.38 -2.39
CA PRO A 92 12.86 -10.33 -3.37
C PRO A 92 13.64 -10.87 -4.57
N GLU A 93 13.00 -10.90 -5.74
CA GLU A 93 13.57 -11.38 -6.99
C GLU A 93 13.52 -10.29 -8.07
N ALA A 94 14.61 -10.20 -8.85
CA ALA A 94 14.69 -9.30 -10.01
C ALA A 94 15.28 -10.06 -11.21
N PRO A 95 14.48 -10.92 -11.88
CA PRO A 95 14.97 -11.78 -12.96
C PRO A 95 15.42 -10.99 -14.20
N THR A 96 14.83 -9.82 -14.44
CA THR A 96 15.25 -8.90 -15.51
C THR A 96 15.42 -7.49 -14.95
N PRO A 97 15.97 -6.51 -15.70
CA PRO A 97 16.09 -5.12 -15.24
C PRO A 97 14.77 -4.41 -14.90
N VAL A 98 13.62 -4.96 -15.33
CA VAL A 98 12.29 -4.36 -15.15
C VAL A 98 11.32 -5.25 -14.36
N ASP A 99 11.53 -6.57 -14.38
CA ASP A 99 10.70 -7.50 -13.63
C ASP A 99 11.15 -7.58 -12.18
N PHE A 100 10.22 -7.33 -11.27
CA PHE A 100 10.43 -7.39 -9.83
C PHE A 100 9.32 -8.21 -9.18
N LYS A 101 9.70 -9.13 -8.30
CA LYS A 101 8.78 -9.97 -7.52
C LYS A 101 9.14 -9.82 -6.04
N LEU A 102 8.11 -9.70 -5.22
CA LEU A 102 8.20 -9.61 -3.77
C LEU A 102 6.95 -10.18 -3.13
N VAL A 103 7.12 -10.93 -2.05
CA VAL A 103 6.01 -11.40 -1.21
C VAL A 103 5.74 -10.36 -0.13
N PHE A 104 4.52 -9.82 -0.12
CA PHE A 104 4.07 -8.85 0.88
C PHE A 104 3.23 -9.56 1.95
N LYS A 105 3.55 -9.33 3.22
CA LYS A 105 2.77 -9.83 4.35
C LYS A 105 2.41 -8.66 5.28
N TYR A 106 1.16 -8.66 5.74
CA TYR A 106 0.71 -7.72 6.76
C TYR A 106 -0.07 -8.42 7.87
N ARG A 107 0.33 -8.15 9.11
CA ARG A 107 -0.38 -8.62 10.31
C ARG A 107 -1.19 -7.49 10.92
N TYR A 108 -2.50 -7.53 10.67
CA TYR A 108 -3.45 -6.68 11.37
C TYR A 108 -3.46 -6.99 12.87
N ASN A 109 -3.54 -5.95 13.70
CA ASN A 109 -3.82 -6.11 15.13
C ASN A 109 -5.32 -6.00 15.41
N SER A 110 -5.77 -6.40 16.59
CA SER A 110 -7.18 -6.40 16.98
C SER A 110 -7.84 -5.02 16.79
N LYS A 111 -7.12 -3.95 17.13
CA LYS A 111 -7.66 -2.60 16.99
C LYS A 111 -7.93 -2.26 15.51
N GLU A 112 -7.03 -2.61 14.59
CA GLU A 112 -7.20 -2.33 13.16
C GLU A 112 -8.39 -3.08 12.57
N ILE A 113 -8.62 -4.30 13.06
CA ILE A 113 -9.78 -5.12 12.71
C ILE A 113 -11.05 -4.44 13.22
N GLU A 114 -11.09 -4.04 14.50
CA GLU A 114 -12.22 -3.30 15.09
C GLU A 114 -12.57 -2.05 14.28
N VAL A 115 -11.58 -1.28 13.83
CA VAL A 115 -11.80 -0.09 12.99
C VAL A 115 -12.49 -0.44 11.67
N ILE A 116 -12.11 -1.55 11.02
CA ILE A 116 -12.77 -1.96 9.78
C ILE A 116 -14.19 -2.41 10.07
N GLU A 117 -14.41 -3.20 11.12
CA GLU A 117 -15.74 -3.67 11.53
C GLU A 117 -16.69 -2.52 11.83
N GLU A 118 -16.23 -1.52 12.58
CA GLU A 118 -16.97 -0.29 12.87
C GLU A 118 -17.36 0.45 11.58
N VAL A 119 -16.41 0.70 10.68
CA VAL A 119 -16.68 1.41 9.42
C VAL A 119 -17.62 0.63 8.51
N VAL A 120 -17.46 -0.69 8.42
CA VAL A 120 -18.34 -1.56 7.62
C VAL A 120 -19.77 -1.51 8.14
N LYS A 121 -19.93 -1.52 9.47
CA LYS A 121 -21.23 -1.38 10.13
C LYS A 121 -21.83 0.02 9.92
N GLU A 122 -21.03 1.07 10.07
CA GLU A 122 -21.45 2.47 9.86
C GLU A 122 -21.92 2.72 8.43
N LEU A 123 -21.27 2.10 7.44
CA LEU A 123 -21.60 2.24 6.02
C LEU A 123 -22.62 1.21 5.52
N ASN A 124 -23.13 0.33 6.40
CA ASN A 124 -24.06 -0.74 6.07
C ASN A 124 -23.61 -1.62 4.89
N ILE A 125 -22.33 -2.00 4.88
CA ILE A 125 -21.72 -2.81 3.81
C ILE A 125 -21.86 -4.29 4.16
N GLU A 126 -22.59 -5.05 3.35
CA GLU A 126 -22.75 -6.49 3.50
C GLU A 126 -21.54 -7.23 2.92
N THR A 127 -20.42 -7.29 3.64
CA THR A 127 -19.23 -8.05 3.25
C THR A 127 -18.41 -8.49 4.46
N ASN A 128 -17.77 -9.65 4.38
CA ASN A 128 -16.87 -10.15 5.41
C ASN A 128 -15.64 -9.23 5.59
N THR A 129 -15.39 -8.79 6.83
CA THR A 129 -14.24 -7.99 7.26
C THR A 129 -12.90 -8.54 6.78
N GLU A 130 -12.67 -9.86 6.83
CA GLU A 130 -11.43 -10.50 6.35
C GLU A 130 -11.20 -10.25 4.85
N SER A 131 -12.26 -10.33 4.05
CA SER A 131 -12.20 -10.05 2.61
C SER A 131 -11.83 -8.59 2.34
N ILE A 132 -12.39 -7.67 3.13
CA ILE A 132 -12.08 -6.23 3.04
C ILE A 132 -10.63 -5.97 3.42
N LEU A 133 -10.16 -6.52 4.54
CA LEU A 133 -8.77 -6.41 4.99
C LEU A 133 -7.81 -6.86 3.89
N LYS A 134 -8.01 -8.07 3.34
CA LYS A 134 -7.19 -8.62 2.25
C LYS A 134 -7.20 -7.70 1.02
N ARG A 135 -8.39 -7.27 0.57
CA ARG A 135 -8.53 -6.42 -0.62
C ARG A 135 -7.85 -5.07 -0.43
N VAL A 136 -8.06 -4.40 0.70
CA VAL A 136 -7.46 -3.10 0.98
C VAL A 136 -5.94 -3.20 0.96
N PHE A 137 -5.35 -4.25 1.54
CA PHE A 137 -3.90 -4.43 1.50
C PHE A 137 -3.38 -4.74 0.10
N ILE A 138 -4.00 -5.70 -0.60
CA ILE A 138 -3.60 -6.09 -1.96
C ILE A 138 -3.67 -4.89 -2.91
N PHE A 139 -4.80 -4.17 -2.92
CA PHE A 139 -4.95 -3.03 -3.83
C PHE A 139 -4.11 -1.82 -3.42
N ALA A 140 -3.76 -1.66 -2.14
CA ALA A 140 -2.79 -0.65 -1.73
C ALA A 140 -1.41 -0.95 -2.34
N ILE A 141 -0.97 -2.21 -2.34
CA ILE A 141 0.26 -2.63 -3.02
C ILE A 141 0.13 -2.43 -4.54
N SER A 142 -0.97 -2.89 -5.15
CA SER A 142 -1.20 -2.74 -6.60
C SER A 142 -1.37 -1.30 -7.07
N SER A 143 -1.60 -0.36 -6.15
CA SER A 143 -1.63 1.07 -6.46
C SER A 143 -0.25 1.73 -6.51
N PHE A 144 0.81 0.94 -6.26
CA PHE A 144 2.20 1.35 -6.49
C PHE A 144 2.52 1.23 -7.98
N GLY A 145 2.59 2.36 -8.67
CA GLY A 145 2.86 2.45 -10.11
C GLY A 145 2.68 3.86 -10.62
#